data_AF-A0A961ZCH3-F1
#
_entry.id   AF-A0A961ZCH3-F1
#
_cell.length_a   1.000
_cell.length_b   1.000
_cell.length_c   1.000
_cell.angle_alpha   90.00
_cell.angle_beta   90.00
_cell.angle_gamma   90.00
#
_symmetry.space_group_name_H-M   'P 1'
#
loop_
_entity.id
_entity.type
_entity.pdbx_description
1 polymer ?
#
loop_
_entity_poly.entity_id
_entity_poly.type
_entity_poly.pdbx_seq_one_letter_code
_entity_poly.pdbx_strand_id
1 'polypeptide(L)'
;MGASGLSRKWAMGLAAPLFGLALAGTAVAGEPYDAIASGQMQKMIDAIISRYEDAGLSWNDAIVWDIGPFTTSYWYYDQYEYRIVVGAVPLPSEVADYWENWSEVLTDGQFDPDAFFISDEDALDLARFNQFILATHESAHAITYRYDSEHVARHDYEVNCREYYADRLTVAILDDAAKADSRIAAWRDRYLDLITAMGDTIPEQYRFHISSFKALDKNCALIHVAQPSPDSMQAYASAYFERQRALLSTPLPSFDTLAARLLFARQAERFAQLPPVPERAGLQIETLERVARFDIGSSFNDVADGFSADQAAGFAPDGSLFVLRVTRARDSDHVAVELARPGGPRAMLTEDFEWPRHDAFPELSSMAIANPGLIYLTFDEYPGRSSLFALEEQGGSWAFRQLAKYPGFGSARVMRKSDGSFLLALSDVSGDTADGPGKGWRVIPFTSGISPDSAYEDINVEIDDPIGADLQNRLYFDYLRTVLRIASASEIDTFLGTFLAGNRDGPVNSAELDWVLAMQPMADGSILLLDRDIADRDAYLIRRVAPLGQ
;
A
#
# COMPACT_ATOMS: atom_id res chain seq x y z
N MET A 1 40.83 -33.34 3.55
CA MET A 1 39.73 -34.29 3.87
C MET A 1 39.53 -34.27 5.37
N GLY A 2 38.29 -34.03 5.83
CA GLY A 2 37.93 -34.08 7.24
C GLY A 2 37.29 -32.79 7.75
N ALA A 3 36.02 -32.58 7.39
CA ALA A 3 35.15 -31.60 8.01
C ALA A 3 34.56 -32.18 9.32
N SER A 4 34.51 -31.37 10.37
CA SER A 4 33.66 -31.54 11.56
C SER A 4 33.41 -30.12 12.08
N GLY A 5 32.21 -29.55 12.09
CA GLY A 5 30.93 -30.16 12.42
C GLY A 5 30.50 -29.64 13.79
N LEU A 6 30.15 -28.36 13.88
CA LEU A 6 29.53 -27.75 15.06
C LEU A 6 28.23 -27.07 14.62
N SER A 7 27.12 -27.81 14.76
CA SER A 7 25.78 -27.27 14.60
C SER A 7 25.42 -26.46 15.85
N ARG A 8 25.18 -25.16 15.67
CA ARG A 8 24.47 -24.34 16.66
C ARG A 8 22.98 -24.48 16.41
N LYS A 9 22.31 -25.28 17.25
CA LYS A 9 20.85 -25.27 17.36
C LYS A 9 20.44 -23.97 18.06
N TRP A 10 19.94 -23.00 17.30
CA TRP A 10 19.15 -21.90 17.85
C TRP A 10 17.73 -22.40 18.05
N ALA A 11 17.35 -22.62 19.30
CA ALA A 11 15.97 -22.78 19.68
C ALA A 11 15.34 -21.37 19.74
N MET A 12 14.68 -20.94 18.66
CA MET A 12 13.78 -19.80 18.71
C MET A 12 12.48 -20.24 19.39
N GLY A 13 12.36 -19.94 20.67
CA GLY A 13 11.07 -19.91 21.35
C GLY A 13 10.31 -18.66 20.89
N LEU A 14 9.31 -18.85 20.03
CA LEU A 14 8.32 -17.82 19.69
C LEU A 14 7.45 -17.57 20.93
N ALA A 15 7.82 -16.57 21.72
CA ALA A 15 6.89 -15.90 22.63
C ALA A 15 6.35 -14.68 21.89
N ALA A 16 5.14 -14.77 21.37
CA ALA A 16 4.42 -13.60 20.87
C ALA A 16 4.16 -12.65 22.05
N PRO A 17 4.62 -11.40 22.01
CA PRO A 17 4.27 -10.45 23.05
C PRO A 17 2.85 -9.96 22.79
N LEU A 18 1.93 -10.36 23.67
CA LEU A 18 0.59 -9.75 23.81
C LEU A 18 0.78 -8.30 24.28
N PHE A 19 0.85 -7.36 23.34
CA PHE A 19 0.78 -5.94 23.64
C PHE A 19 -0.67 -5.48 23.49
N GLY A 20 -1.32 -5.26 24.63
CA GLY A 20 -2.53 -4.44 24.70
C GLY A 20 -2.12 -2.97 24.67
N LEU A 21 -2.48 -2.26 23.61
CA LEU A 21 -2.44 -0.81 23.53
C LEU A 21 -3.88 -0.33 23.38
N ALA A 22 -4.34 0.40 24.40
CA ALA A 22 -5.57 1.18 24.35
C ALA A 22 -5.22 2.64 24.04
N LEU A 23 -5.98 3.24 23.12
CA LEU A 23 -6.53 4.62 23.09
C LEU A 23 -6.35 5.31 21.72
N ALA A 24 -7.47 5.46 20.99
CA ALA A 24 -8.04 6.75 20.55
C ALA A 24 -9.48 6.47 20.07
N GLY A 25 -10.43 7.33 20.42
CA GLY A 25 -11.87 7.05 20.32
C GLY A 25 -12.36 6.77 18.90
N THR A 26 -12.70 5.51 18.62
CA THR A 26 -13.50 5.11 17.47
C THR A 26 -14.97 5.45 17.76
N ALA A 27 -15.70 5.87 16.72
CA ALA A 27 -17.15 5.82 16.76
C ALA A 27 -17.54 4.43 17.28
N VAL A 28 -18.48 4.35 18.22
CA VAL A 28 -19.00 3.06 18.69
C VAL A 28 -19.57 2.38 17.44
N ALA A 29 -18.82 1.47 16.85
CA ALA A 29 -19.27 0.66 15.74
C ALA A 29 -20.59 0.04 16.18
N GLY A 30 -21.64 0.19 15.37
CA GLY A 30 -22.90 -0.48 15.64
C GLY A 30 -22.62 -1.98 15.68
N GLU A 31 -23.17 -2.67 16.69
CA GLU A 31 -23.16 -4.13 16.72
C GLU A 31 -23.64 -4.66 15.35
N PRO A 32 -23.01 -5.70 14.76
CA PRO A 32 -23.32 -6.13 13.39
C PRO A 32 -24.82 -6.34 13.13
N TYR A 33 -25.58 -6.77 14.13
CA TYR A 33 -27.03 -6.88 14.06
C TYR A 33 -27.71 -5.54 13.72
N ASP A 34 -27.37 -4.46 14.42
CA ASP A 34 -28.00 -3.15 14.21
C ASP A 34 -27.63 -2.58 12.83
N ALA A 35 -26.41 -2.84 12.36
CA ALA A 35 -25.99 -2.48 11.01
C ALA A 35 -26.85 -3.20 9.96
N ILE A 36 -27.03 -4.52 10.10
CA ILE A 36 -27.84 -5.34 9.18
C ILE A 36 -29.32 -4.93 9.24
N ALA A 37 -29.90 -4.86 10.44
CA ALA A 37 -31.31 -4.55 10.67
C ALA A 37 -31.69 -3.14 10.16
N SER A 38 -30.73 -2.20 10.14
CA SER A 38 -30.97 -0.85 9.66
C SER A 38 -31.30 -0.77 8.17
N GLY A 39 -30.90 -1.78 7.38
CA GLY A 39 -31.02 -1.78 5.92
C GLY A 39 -30.15 -0.74 5.23
N GLN A 40 -29.10 -0.22 5.88
CA GLN A 40 -28.22 0.82 5.32
C GLN A 40 -26.85 0.22 4.96
N MET A 41 -26.51 0.21 3.67
CA MET A 41 -25.23 -0.35 3.19
C MET A 41 -24.02 0.30 3.88
N GLN A 42 -24.01 1.63 4.06
CA GLN A 42 -22.89 2.30 4.74
C GLN A 42 -22.65 1.78 6.16
N LYS A 43 -23.73 1.52 6.94
CA LYS A 43 -23.58 0.98 8.29
C LYS A 43 -23.02 -0.44 8.29
N MET A 44 -23.38 -1.25 7.29
CA MET A 44 -22.80 -2.58 7.10
C MET A 44 -21.30 -2.48 6.77
N ILE A 45 -20.93 -1.59 5.85
CA ILE A 45 -19.53 -1.32 5.49
C ILE A 45 -18.73 -0.89 6.73
N ASP A 46 -19.22 0.08 7.50
CA ASP A 46 -18.54 0.58 8.69
C ASP A 46 -18.33 -0.54 9.74
N ALA A 47 -19.34 -1.40 9.94
CA ALA A 47 -19.25 -2.54 10.85
C ALA A 47 -18.24 -3.60 10.37
N ILE A 48 -18.18 -3.86 9.07
CA ILE A 48 -17.22 -4.80 8.46
C ILE A 48 -15.79 -4.26 8.61
N ILE A 49 -15.55 -2.99 8.26
CA ILE A 49 -14.24 -2.35 8.39
C ILE A 49 -13.78 -2.36 9.85
N SER A 50 -14.65 -1.97 10.78
CA SER A 50 -14.34 -2.00 12.22
C SER A 50 -13.91 -3.40 12.67
N ARG A 51 -14.55 -4.48 12.17
CA ARG A 51 -14.16 -5.83 12.55
C ARG A 51 -12.74 -6.19 12.10
N TYR A 52 -12.34 -5.74 10.91
CA TYR A 52 -10.96 -5.92 10.42
C TYR A 52 -9.97 -5.12 11.30
N GLU A 53 -10.30 -3.86 11.60
CA GLU A 53 -9.45 -2.99 12.41
C GLU A 53 -9.28 -3.48 13.86
N ASP A 54 -10.35 -3.99 14.47
CA ASP A 54 -10.32 -4.60 15.81
C ASP A 54 -9.41 -5.83 15.88
N ALA A 55 -9.24 -6.55 14.76
CA ALA A 55 -8.29 -7.65 14.64
C ALA A 55 -6.84 -7.18 14.33
N GLY A 56 -6.60 -5.87 14.34
CA GLY A 56 -5.31 -5.24 14.03
C GLY A 56 -4.99 -5.19 12.54
N LEU A 57 -5.92 -5.55 11.67
CA LEU A 57 -5.73 -5.41 10.22
C LEU A 57 -5.92 -3.94 9.83
N SER A 58 -5.25 -3.53 8.78
CA SER A 58 -5.43 -2.20 8.21
C SER A 58 -6.34 -2.26 7.01
N TRP A 59 -7.32 -1.36 6.98
CA TRP A 59 -8.13 -1.11 5.81
C TRP A 59 -7.40 -0.16 4.86
N ASN A 60 -7.56 -0.36 3.55
CA ASN A 60 -6.96 0.55 2.58
C ASN A 60 -7.92 1.72 2.31
N ASP A 61 -7.53 2.92 2.72
CA ASP A 61 -8.33 4.14 2.55
C ASP A 61 -8.60 4.52 1.09
N ALA A 62 -7.83 3.98 0.14
CA ALA A 62 -8.10 4.15 -1.28
C ALA A 62 -9.25 3.27 -1.80
N ILE A 63 -9.80 2.37 -0.97
CA ILE A 63 -10.91 1.52 -1.40
C ILE A 63 -12.19 2.35 -1.56
N VAL A 64 -12.75 2.33 -2.76
CA VAL A 64 -14.02 2.96 -3.10
C VAL A 64 -15.11 1.89 -3.21
N TRP A 65 -16.23 2.13 -2.54
CA TRP A 65 -17.43 1.30 -2.65
C TRP A 65 -18.37 1.88 -3.71
N ASP A 66 -18.58 1.14 -4.79
CA ASP A 66 -19.51 1.47 -5.86
C ASP A 66 -20.82 0.71 -5.65
N ILE A 67 -21.82 1.41 -5.13
CA ILE A 67 -23.12 0.84 -4.74
C ILE A 67 -24.09 1.00 -5.91
N GLY A 68 -24.30 -0.09 -6.64
CA GLY A 68 -25.28 -0.20 -7.71
C GLY A 68 -26.72 -0.45 -7.21
N PRO A 69 -27.68 -0.74 -8.12
CA PRO A 69 -29.04 -1.09 -7.75
C PRO A 69 -29.12 -2.36 -6.89
N PHE A 70 -30.23 -2.59 -6.19
CA PHE A 70 -30.42 -3.80 -5.37
C PHE A 70 -30.41 -5.11 -6.17
N THR A 71 -30.64 -5.02 -7.48
CA THR A 71 -30.58 -6.14 -8.44
C THR A 71 -29.16 -6.48 -8.91
N THR A 72 -28.14 -5.72 -8.50
CA THR A 72 -26.73 -6.06 -8.79
C THR A 72 -26.42 -7.43 -8.20
N SER A 73 -26.24 -8.42 -9.07
CA SER A 73 -25.93 -9.82 -8.73
C SER A 73 -24.48 -10.20 -9.02
N TYR A 74 -23.73 -9.32 -9.68
CA TYR A 74 -22.31 -9.49 -9.97
C TYR A 74 -21.47 -8.57 -9.09
N TRP A 75 -21.00 -9.11 -7.98
CA TRP A 75 -20.17 -8.41 -6.99
C TRP A 75 -18.72 -8.78 -7.21
N TYR A 76 -17.82 -7.83 -7.01
CA TYR A 76 -16.39 -8.09 -7.09
C TYR A 76 -15.58 -6.98 -6.43
N TYR A 77 -14.41 -7.36 -5.94
CA TYR A 77 -13.30 -6.47 -5.68
C TYR A 77 -12.34 -6.40 -6.87
N ASP A 78 -12.00 -5.18 -7.31
CA ASP A 78 -10.95 -4.88 -8.28
C ASP A 78 -9.69 -4.38 -7.55
N GLN A 79 -8.65 -5.22 -7.52
CA GLN A 79 -7.39 -4.90 -6.86
C GLN A 79 -6.55 -3.82 -7.58
N TYR A 80 -6.82 -3.54 -8.85
CA TYR A 80 -6.07 -2.54 -9.62
C TYR A 80 -6.66 -1.15 -9.46
N GLU A 81 -7.99 -1.07 -9.35
CA GLU A 81 -8.73 0.18 -9.15
C GLU A 81 -9.04 0.46 -7.67
N TYR A 82 -8.77 -0.49 -6.77
CA TYR A 82 -9.19 -0.45 -5.36
C TYR A 82 -10.70 -0.20 -5.25
N ARG A 83 -11.50 -0.88 -6.06
CA ARG A 83 -12.97 -0.69 -6.10
C ARG A 83 -13.67 -1.95 -5.64
N ILE A 84 -14.64 -1.83 -4.76
CA ILE A 84 -15.61 -2.89 -4.45
C ILE A 84 -16.94 -2.51 -5.09
N VAL A 85 -17.45 -3.35 -5.98
CA VAL A 85 -18.79 -3.18 -6.58
C VAL A 85 -19.80 -4.03 -5.84
N VAL A 86 -20.84 -3.38 -5.33
CA VAL A 86 -21.92 -4.03 -4.55
C VAL A 86 -23.30 -3.59 -5.02
N GLY A 87 -24.33 -4.34 -4.64
CA GLY A 87 -25.73 -3.93 -4.77
C GLY A 87 -26.19 -3.12 -3.57
N ALA A 88 -27.20 -2.27 -3.75
CA ALA A 88 -27.89 -1.64 -2.64
C ALA A 88 -28.68 -2.69 -1.83
N VAL A 89 -28.89 -2.40 -0.55
CA VAL A 89 -29.79 -3.21 0.29
C VAL A 89 -31.24 -2.96 -0.14
N PRO A 90 -32.05 -4.00 -0.44
CA PRO A 90 -33.41 -3.79 -0.93
C PRO A 90 -34.31 -3.17 0.13
N LEU A 91 -35.20 -2.29 -0.32
CA LEU A 91 -36.31 -1.77 0.47
C LEU A 91 -37.41 -2.83 0.63
N PRO A 92 -38.34 -2.67 1.60
CA PRO A 92 -39.46 -3.61 1.76
C PRO A 92 -40.28 -3.81 0.48
N SER A 93 -40.43 -2.77 -0.35
CA SER A 93 -41.16 -2.86 -1.62
C SER A 93 -40.38 -3.54 -2.76
N GLU A 94 -39.09 -3.80 -2.57
CA GLU A 94 -38.17 -4.34 -3.59
C GLU A 94 -37.79 -5.80 -3.30
N VAL A 95 -38.21 -6.35 -2.15
CA VAL A 95 -37.75 -7.66 -1.69
C VAL A 95 -38.19 -8.82 -2.58
N ALA A 96 -39.39 -8.75 -3.16
CA ALA A 96 -39.88 -9.77 -4.10
C ALA A 96 -39.03 -9.78 -5.38
N ASP A 97 -38.89 -8.62 -6.03
CA ASP A 97 -38.05 -8.43 -7.22
C ASP A 97 -36.59 -8.82 -6.96
N TYR A 98 -36.07 -8.54 -5.76
CA TYR A 98 -34.74 -8.95 -5.34
C TYR A 98 -34.60 -10.47 -5.43
N TRP A 99 -35.46 -11.24 -4.75
CA TRP A 99 -35.34 -12.70 -4.73
C TRP A 99 -35.68 -13.35 -6.08
N GLU A 100 -36.60 -12.78 -6.85
CA GLU A 100 -36.88 -13.24 -8.21
C GLU A 100 -35.64 -13.09 -9.11
N ASN A 101 -34.97 -11.94 -9.06
CA ASN A 101 -33.73 -11.70 -9.80
C ASN A 101 -32.61 -12.65 -9.38
N TRP A 102 -32.44 -12.91 -8.07
CA TRP A 102 -31.45 -13.89 -7.59
C TRP A 102 -31.80 -15.33 -8.02
N SER A 103 -33.09 -15.69 -8.05
CA SER A 103 -33.53 -16.98 -8.57
C SER A 103 -33.21 -17.13 -10.06
N GLU A 104 -33.55 -16.13 -10.87
CA GLU A 104 -33.28 -16.12 -12.31
C GLU A 104 -31.78 -16.28 -12.60
N VAL A 105 -30.95 -15.44 -11.97
CA VAL A 105 -29.52 -15.39 -12.27
C VAL A 105 -28.75 -16.59 -11.73
N LEU A 106 -29.08 -17.10 -10.54
CA LEU A 106 -28.28 -18.17 -9.91
C LEU A 106 -28.81 -19.57 -10.20
N THR A 107 -30.10 -19.71 -10.51
CA THR A 107 -30.76 -21.03 -10.58
C THR A 107 -31.57 -21.26 -11.86
N ASP A 108 -31.47 -20.38 -12.86
CA ASP A 108 -32.35 -20.35 -14.05
C ASP A 108 -33.83 -20.24 -13.68
N GLY A 109 -34.15 -19.55 -12.59
CA GLY A 109 -35.52 -19.37 -12.10
C GLY A 109 -36.13 -20.61 -11.44
N GLN A 110 -35.33 -21.62 -11.09
CA GLN A 110 -35.83 -22.87 -10.49
C GLN A 110 -36.06 -22.77 -8.98
N PHE A 111 -35.43 -21.80 -8.31
CA PHE A 111 -35.75 -21.49 -6.92
C PHE A 111 -37.09 -20.73 -6.85
N ASP A 112 -37.98 -21.15 -5.97
CA ASP A 112 -39.29 -20.51 -5.74
C ASP A 112 -39.23 -19.71 -4.43
N PRO A 113 -39.05 -18.37 -4.48
CA PRO A 113 -38.98 -17.53 -3.29
C PRO A 113 -40.25 -17.60 -2.45
N ASP A 114 -41.42 -17.62 -3.09
CA ASP A 114 -42.73 -17.60 -2.43
C ASP A 114 -42.98 -18.88 -1.62
N ALA A 115 -42.40 -20.01 -2.06
CA ALA A 115 -42.46 -21.27 -1.34
C ALA A 115 -41.45 -21.39 -0.18
N PHE A 116 -40.33 -20.66 -0.25
CA PHE A 116 -39.25 -20.76 0.73
C PHE A 116 -39.43 -19.83 1.93
N PHE A 117 -39.78 -18.56 1.70
CA PHE A 117 -39.83 -17.55 2.76
C PHE A 117 -41.11 -17.67 3.59
N ILE A 118 -40.98 -17.47 4.91
CA ILE A 118 -42.11 -17.62 5.83
C ILE A 118 -43.03 -16.39 5.77
N SER A 119 -42.45 -15.21 5.50
CA SER A 119 -43.13 -13.92 5.38
C SER A 119 -42.27 -12.93 4.60
N ASP A 120 -42.85 -11.80 4.20
CA ASP A 120 -42.11 -10.68 3.60
C ASP A 120 -41.01 -10.14 4.53
N GLU A 121 -41.21 -10.23 5.85
CA GLU A 121 -40.22 -9.84 6.85
C GLU A 121 -39.04 -10.82 6.90
N ASP A 122 -39.30 -12.13 6.85
CA ASP A 122 -38.24 -13.16 6.74
C ASP A 122 -37.44 -12.98 5.44
N ALA A 123 -38.13 -12.71 4.33
CA ALA A 123 -37.50 -12.42 3.04
C ALA A 123 -36.63 -11.16 3.10
N LEU A 124 -37.10 -10.09 3.76
CA LEU A 124 -36.36 -8.82 3.86
C LEU A 124 -35.14 -8.94 4.77
N ASP A 125 -35.29 -9.62 5.90
CA ASP A 125 -34.19 -9.84 6.84
C ASP A 125 -33.09 -10.72 6.21
N LEU A 126 -33.47 -11.79 5.50
CA LEU A 126 -32.49 -12.60 4.77
C LEU A 126 -31.87 -11.85 3.60
N ALA A 127 -32.58 -10.91 2.96
CA ALA A 127 -32.00 -10.10 1.90
C ALA A 127 -30.93 -9.16 2.47
N ARG A 128 -31.22 -8.48 3.58
CA ARG A 128 -30.25 -7.64 4.32
C ARG A 128 -29.05 -8.45 4.80
N PHE A 129 -29.30 -9.65 5.32
CA PHE A 129 -28.23 -10.53 5.78
C PHE A 129 -27.36 -11.02 4.62
N ASN A 130 -27.94 -11.41 3.48
CA ASN A 130 -27.20 -11.79 2.27
C ASN A 130 -26.30 -10.64 1.79
N GLN A 131 -26.81 -9.41 1.77
CA GLN A 131 -26.03 -8.21 1.41
C GLN A 131 -24.83 -8.01 2.33
N PHE A 132 -24.99 -8.20 3.63
CA PHE A 132 -23.88 -8.14 4.59
C PHE A 132 -22.84 -9.25 4.35
N ILE A 133 -23.26 -10.48 4.05
CA ILE A 133 -22.36 -11.60 3.74
C ILE A 133 -21.54 -11.30 2.49
N LEU A 134 -22.19 -10.85 1.42
CA LEU A 134 -21.52 -10.52 0.16
C LEU A 134 -20.56 -9.33 0.34
N ALA A 135 -20.96 -8.29 1.08
CA ALA A 135 -20.08 -7.15 1.37
C ALA A 135 -18.86 -7.59 2.19
N THR A 136 -19.05 -8.51 3.15
CA THR A 136 -17.95 -9.09 3.94
C THR A 136 -17.03 -9.93 3.06
N HIS A 137 -17.59 -10.69 2.11
CA HIS A 137 -16.83 -11.49 1.14
C HIS A 137 -15.95 -10.62 0.24
N GLU A 138 -16.49 -9.57 -0.36
CA GLU A 138 -15.68 -8.67 -1.20
C GLU A 138 -14.63 -7.90 -0.39
N SER A 139 -14.96 -7.53 0.86
CA SER A 139 -13.97 -6.97 1.79
C SER A 139 -12.86 -7.96 2.13
N ALA A 140 -13.19 -9.25 2.23
CA ALA A 140 -12.21 -10.29 2.50
C ALA A 140 -11.25 -10.50 1.32
N HIS A 141 -11.70 -10.32 0.08
CA HIS A 141 -10.80 -10.21 -1.08
C HIS A 141 -9.85 -9.03 -0.89
N ALA A 142 -10.38 -7.83 -0.64
CA ALA A 142 -9.57 -6.63 -0.46
C ALA A 142 -8.48 -6.79 0.61
N ILE A 143 -8.84 -7.35 1.76
CA ILE A 143 -7.91 -7.65 2.86
C ILE A 143 -6.91 -8.75 2.48
N THR A 144 -7.35 -9.80 1.79
CA THR A 144 -6.44 -10.87 1.34
C THR A 144 -5.39 -10.33 0.37
N TYR A 145 -5.78 -9.56 -0.64
CA TYR A 145 -4.82 -8.94 -1.57
C TYR A 145 -3.86 -7.97 -0.88
N ARG A 146 -4.33 -7.27 0.16
CA ARG A 146 -3.51 -6.33 0.93
C ARG A 146 -2.38 -7.05 1.68
N TYR A 147 -2.66 -8.18 2.33
CA TYR A 147 -1.69 -8.91 3.15
C TYR A 147 -0.98 -10.06 2.40
N ASP A 148 -1.56 -10.53 1.31
CA ASP A 148 -1.06 -11.59 0.45
C ASP A 148 -1.25 -11.21 -1.03
N SER A 149 -0.42 -10.29 -1.55
CA SER A 149 -0.51 -9.88 -2.96
C SER A 149 -0.15 -11.00 -3.96
N GLU A 150 0.46 -12.10 -3.49
CA GLU A 150 0.80 -13.28 -4.31
C GLU A 150 -0.27 -14.37 -4.22
N HIS A 151 -1.37 -14.11 -3.52
CA HIS A 151 -2.42 -15.07 -3.22
C HIS A 151 -2.88 -15.85 -4.45
N VAL A 152 -3.13 -15.16 -5.57
CA VAL A 152 -3.59 -15.77 -6.82
C VAL A 152 -2.51 -16.65 -7.45
N ALA A 153 -1.28 -16.14 -7.56
CA ALA A 153 -0.17 -16.87 -8.19
C ALA A 153 0.21 -18.13 -7.38
N ARG A 154 0.11 -18.05 -6.05
CA ARG A 154 0.35 -19.18 -5.12
C ARG A 154 -0.58 -20.37 -5.36
N HIS A 155 -1.75 -20.11 -5.92
CA HIS A 155 -2.78 -21.10 -6.19
C HIS A 155 -2.97 -21.36 -7.68
N ASP A 156 -1.93 -21.14 -8.50
CA ASP A 156 -1.95 -21.36 -9.95
C ASP A 156 -3.15 -20.67 -10.64
N TYR A 157 -3.58 -19.53 -10.11
CA TYR A 157 -4.73 -18.76 -10.59
C TYR A 157 -6.09 -19.49 -10.49
N GLU A 158 -6.20 -20.53 -9.65
CA GLU A 158 -7.47 -21.25 -9.40
C GLU A 158 -8.50 -20.35 -8.71
N VAL A 159 -9.60 -20.07 -9.41
CA VAL A 159 -10.68 -19.18 -8.94
C VAL A 159 -11.24 -19.66 -7.62
N ASN A 160 -11.50 -20.96 -7.47
CA ASN A 160 -12.08 -21.51 -6.24
C ASN A 160 -11.17 -21.33 -5.02
N CYS A 161 -9.85 -21.32 -5.21
CA CYS A 161 -8.92 -20.99 -4.13
C CYS A 161 -9.04 -19.53 -3.73
N ARG A 162 -9.14 -18.60 -4.68
CA ARG A 162 -9.38 -17.18 -4.37
C ARG A 162 -10.64 -16.99 -3.53
N GLU A 163 -11.76 -17.55 -3.98
CA GLU A 163 -13.03 -17.43 -3.28
C GLU A 163 -13.05 -18.12 -1.92
N TYR A 164 -12.36 -19.26 -1.79
CA TYR A 164 -12.32 -20.02 -0.55
C TYR A 164 -11.74 -19.22 0.62
N TYR A 165 -10.68 -18.43 0.41
CA TYR A 165 -10.08 -17.65 1.50
C TYR A 165 -10.98 -16.48 1.90
N ALA A 166 -11.61 -15.81 0.92
CA ALA A 166 -12.61 -14.78 1.20
C ALA A 166 -13.80 -15.34 1.99
N ASP A 167 -14.39 -16.44 1.52
CA ASP A 167 -15.49 -17.14 2.21
C ASP A 167 -15.10 -17.56 3.63
N ARG A 168 -13.88 -18.03 3.82
CA ARG A 168 -13.39 -18.48 5.12
C ARG A 168 -13.25 -17.33 6.13
N LEU A 169 -12.78 -16.16 5.70
CA LEU A 169 -12.72 -14.97 6.55
C LEU A 169 -14.13 -14.46 6.85
N THR A 170 -15.00 -14.41 5.84
CA THR A 170 -16.41 -14.03 6.00
C THR A 170 -17.14 -14.90 7.02
N VAL A 171 -17.09 -16.23 6.86
CA VAL A 171 -17.78 -17.15 7.78
C VAL A 171 -17.22 -17.05 9.20
N ALA A 172 -15.92 -16.78 9.38
CA ALA A 172 -15.36 -16.57 10.70
C ALA A 172 -15.84 -15.27 11.36
N ILE A 173 -16.01 -14.18 10.60
CA ILE A 173 -16.65 -12.95 11.07
C ILE A 173 -18.09 -13.24 11.50
N LEU A 174 -18.85 -13.97 10.67
CA LEU A 174 -20.23 -14.35 10.98
C LEU A 174 -20.32 -15.25 12.22
N ASP A 175 -19.42 -16.22 12.37
CA ASP A 175 -19.38 -17.13 13.52
C ASP A 175 -19.09 -16.37 14.82
N ASP A 176 -18.16 -15.42 14.80
CA ASP A 176 -17.86 -14.60 15.97
C ASP A 176 -19.04 -13.68 16.32
N ALA A 177 -19.69 -13.07 15.33
CA ALA A 177 -20.88 -12.26 15.53
C ALA A 177 -22.08 -13.10 16.06
N ALA A 178 -22.29 -14.31 15.53
CA ALA A 178 -23.33 -15.22 15.98
C ALA A 178 -23.10 -15.75 17.42
N LYS A 179 -21.84 -15.92 17.84
CA LYS A 179 -21.51 -16.24 19.24
C LYS A 179 -21.84 -15.09 20.20
N ALA A 180 -21.73 -13.84 19.72
CA ALA A 180 -22.03 -12.65 20.52
C ALA A 180 -23.52 -12.30 20.53
N ASP A 181 -24.25 -12.54 19.45
CA ASP A 181 -25.67 -12.18 19.30
C ASP A 181 -26.51 -13.35 18.74
N SER A 182 -27.45 -13.85 19.54
CA SER A 182 -28.34 -14.95 19.17
C SER A 182 -29.25 -14.64 17.97
N ARG A 183 -29.50 -13.35 17.68
CA ARG A 183 -30.30 -12.94 16.52
C ARG A 183 -29.52 -13.14 15.23
N ILE A 184 -28.21 -12.84 15.24
CA ILE A 184 -27.31 -13.14 14.13
C ILE A 184 -27.16 -14.65 13.95
N ALA A 185 -27.08 -15.41 15.05
CA ALA A 185 -27.08 -16.87 14.98
C ALA A 185 -28.33 -17.41 14.26
N ALA A 186 -29.51 -16.86 14.56
CA ALA A 186 -30.74 -17.26 13.88
C ALA A 186 -30.72 -16.93 12.37
N TRP A 187 -30.25 -15.74 11.98
CA TRP A 187 -30.09 -15.39 10.56
C TRP A 187 -29.06 -16.25 9.84
N ARG A 188 -27.95 -16.59 10.50
CA ARG A 188 -26.92 -17.49 9.98
C ARG A 188 -27.48 -18.88 9.67
N ASP A 189 -28.28 -19.44 10.59
CA ASP A 189 -28.92 -20.74 10.38
C ASP A 189 -29.94 -20.69 9.25
N ARG A 190 -30.77 -19.63 9.19
CA ARG A 190 -31.72 -19.42 8.08
C ARG A 190 -31.02 -19.18 6.73
N TYR A 191 -29.87 -18.53 6.73
CA TYR A 191 -29.06 -18.36 5.52
C TYR A 191 -28.49 -19.68 5.01
N LEU A 192 -28.07 -20.58 5.92
CA LEU A 192 -27.65 -21.93 5.55
C LEU A 192 -28.78 -22.70 4.87
N ASP A 193 -30.02 -22.60 5.39
CA ASP A 193 -31.20 -23.17 4.74
C ASP A 193 -31.41 -22.60 3.33
N LEU A 194 -31.28 -21.28 3.18
CA LEU A 194 -31.47 -20.57 1.91
C LEU A 194 -30.46 -21.04 0.86
N ILE A 195 -29.16 -20.99 1.15
CA ILE A 195 -28.12 -21.39 0.17
C ILE A 195 -28.18 -22.88 -0.18
N THR A 196 -28.68 -23.70 0.76
CA THR A 196 -28.92 -25.13 0.51
C THR A 196 -30.09 -25.29 -0.46
N ALA A 197 -31.22 -24.63 -0.18
CA ALA A 197 -32.40 -24.67 -1.05
C ALA A 197 -32.09 -24.15 -2.47
N MET A 198 -31.44 -22.99 -2.58
CA MET A 198 -31.05 -22.42 -3.88
C MET A 198 -30.07 -23.33 -4.63
N GLY A 199 -29.07 -23.87 -3.93
CA GLY A 199 -28.09 -24.75 -4.58
C GLY A 199 -28.67 -26.10 -5.01
N ASP A 200 -29.67 -26.62 -4.29
CA ASP A 200 -30.39 -27.84 -4.66
C ASP A 200 -31.34 -27.63 -5.85
N THR A 201 -31.67 -26.38 -6.20
CA THR A 201 -32.47 -26.04 -7.39
C THR A 201 -31.61 -25.64 -8.60
N ILE A 202 -30.30 -25.41 -8.46
CA ILE A 202 -29.41 -25.17 -9.62
C ILE A 202 -29.51 -26.36 -10.58
N PRO A 203 -29.54 -26.19 -11.92
CA PRO A 203 -29.55 -27.34 -12.83
C PRO A 203 -28.36 -28.29 -12.62
N GLU A 204 -28.61 -29.61 -12.67
CA GLU A 204 -27.60 -30.65 -12.38
C GLU A 204 -26.29 -30.49 -13.16
N GLN A 205 -26.36 -30.04 -14.42
CA GLN A 205 -25.17 -29.83 -15.26
C GLN A 205 -24.20 -28.76 -14.74
N TYR A 206 -24.66 -27.88 -13.85
CA TYR A 206 -23.87 -26.82 -13.24
C TYR A 206 -23.47 -27.13 -11.79
N ARG A 207 -24.00 -28.21 -11.20
CA ARG A 207 -23.79 -28.50 -9.78
C ARG A 207 -22.39 -29.03 -9.50
N PHE A 208 -21.77 -28.46 -8.48
CA PHE A 208 -20.59 -28.98 -7.81
C PHE A 208 -20.97 -29.69 -6.50
N HIS A 209 -20.07 -30.53 -6.01
CA HIS A 209 -20.21 -31.19 -4.71
C HIS A 209 -18.88 -31.22 -3.95
N ILE A 210 -18.87 -30.70 -2.72
CA ILE A 210 -17.73 -30.75 -1.82
C ILE A 210 -17.99 -31.81 -0.75
N SER A 211 -17.21 -32.90 -0.77
CA SER A 211 -17.39 -34.03 0.14
C SER A 211 -17.27 -33.68 1.64
N SER A 212 -16.45 -32.69 2.01
CA SER A 212 -16.32 -32.20 3.38
C SER A 212 -15.48 -30.92 3.45
N PHE A 213 -15.64 -30.15 4.53
CA PHE A 213 -14.72 -29.06 4.87
C PHE A 213 -13.26 -29.51 4.90
N LYS A 214 -12.96 -30.70 5.45
CA LYS A 214 -11.59 -31.23 5.52
C LYS A 214 -10.97 -31.45 4.14
N ALA A 215 -11.77 -31.85 3.16
CA ALA A 215 -11.30 -32.00 1.78
C ALA A 215 -10.96 -30.62 1.20
N LEU A 216 -11.86 -29.64 1.35
CA LEU A 216 -11.70 -28.26 0.90
C LEU A 216 -10.49 -27.56 1.55
N ASP A 217 -10.33 -27.68 2.86
CA ASP A 217 -9.22 -27.08 3.61
C ASP A 217 -7.86 -27.71 3.25
N LYS A 218 -7.86 -28.98 2.82
CA LYS A 218 -6.65 -29.66 2.33
C LYS A 218 -6.29 -29.24 0.90
N ASN A 219 -7.30 -29.04 0.05
CA ASN A 219 -7.11 -28.65 -1.34
C ASN A 219 -8.23 -27.69 -1.75
N CYS A 220 -7.93 -26.41 -1.83
CA CYS A 220 -8.90 -25.41 -2.28
C CYS A 220 -9.19 -25.52 -3.79
N ALA A 221 -8.38 -26.24 -4.58
CA ALA A 221 -8.59 -26.43 -6.01
C ALA A 221 -9.46 -27.66 -6.34
N LEU A 222 -10.32 -28.10 -5.41
CA LEU A 222 -11.21 -29.26 -5.64
C LEU A 222 -12.32 -28.99 -6.65
N ILE A 223 -12.69 -27.71 -6.84
CA ILE A 223 -13.65 -27.26 -7.83
C ILE A 223 -12.91 -26.37 -8.82
N HIS A 224 -13.04 -26.70 -10.10
CA HIS A 224 -12.58 -25.83 -11.18
C HIS A 224 -13.78 -25.04 -11.70
N VAL A 225 -13.79 -23.75 -11.41
CA VAL A 225 -14.86 -22.84 -11.79
C VAL A 225 -14.26 -21.67 -12.56
N ALA A 226 -14.98 -21.21 -13.59
CA ALA A 226 -14.61 -20.02 -14.32
C ALA A 226 -14.89 -18.77 -13.46
N GLN A 227 -14.28 -17.64 -13.82
CA GLN A 227 -14.72 -16.34 -13.32
C GLN A 227 -16.21 -16.14 -13.67
N PRO A 228 -16.97 -15.48 -12.81
CA PRO A 228 -18.39 -15.25 -13.06
C PRO A 228 -18.55 -14.37 -14.31
N SER A 229 -19.55 -14.69 -15.11
CA SER A 229 -20.00 -13.96 -16.29
C SER A 229 -21.48 -14.29 -16.47
N PRO A 230 -22.23 -13.55 -17.31
CA PRO A 230 -23.64 -13.87 -17.58
C PRO A 230 -23.89 -15.33 -17.96
N ASP A 231 -22.91 -16.01 -18.58
CA ASP A 231 -23.03 -17.40 -19.05
C ASP A 231 -22.50 -18.44 -18.03
N SER A 232 -21.88 -18.02 -16.92
CA SER A 232 -21.25 -18.92 -15.94
C SER A 232 -21.78 -18.80 -14.51
N MET A 233 -22.77 -17.93 -14.27
CA MET A 233 -23.29 -17.63 -12.93
C MET A 233 -23.80 -18.86 -12.17
N GLN A 234 -24.48 -19.79 -12.82
CA GLN A 234 -25.07 -20.96 -12.16
C GLN A 234 -23.99 -21.91 -11.62
N ALA A 235 -22.95 -22.18 -12.43
CA ALA A 235 -21.81 -22.98 -11.99
C ALA A 235 -21.03 -22.26 -10.89
N TYR A 236 -20.82 -20.95 -11.04
CA TYR A 236 -20.17 -20.14 -10.01
C TYR A 236 -20.95 -20.13 -8.69
N ALA A 237 -22.26 -19.94 -8.75
CA ALA A 237 -23.18 -19.99 -7.60
C ALA A 237 -23.14 -21.36 -6.92
N SER A 238 -23.14 -22.45 -7.70
CA SER A 238 -23.02 -23.79 -7.12
C SER A 238 -21.71 -23.97 -6.35
N ALA A 239 -20.59 -23.50 -6.88
CA ALA A 239 -19.30 -23.54 -6.18
C ALA A 239 -19.35 -22.72 -4.88
N TYR A 240 -19.93 -21.51 -4.92
CA TYR A 240 -20.12 -20.66 -3.75
C TYR A 240 -20.99 -21.35 -2.67
N PHE A 241 -22.16 -21.86 -3.04
CA PHE A 241 -23.07 -22.51 -2.09
C PHE A 241 -22.45 -23.75 -1.46
N GLU A 242 -21.69 -24.56 -2.20
CA GLU A 242 -20.99 -25.71 -1.65
C GLU A 242 -19.88 -25.31 -0.65
N ARG A 243 -19.09 -24.26 -0.97
CA ARG A 243 -18.08 -23.74 -0.04
C ARG A 243 -18.72 -23.20 1.23
N GLN A 244 -19.76 -22.38 1.11
CA GLN A 244 -20.49 -21.80 2.23
C GLN A 244 -21.16 -22.88 3.08
N ARG A 245 -21.81 -23.89 2.47
CA ARG A 245 -22.36 -25.05 3.22
C ARG A 245 -21.29 -25.77 4.04
N ALA A 246 -20.13 -26.04 3.44
CA ALA A 246 -19.02 -26.72 4.13
C ALA A 246 -18.45 -25.89 5.29
N LEU A 247 -18.33 -24.57 5.11
CA LEU A 247 -17.81 -23.64 6.10
C LEU A 247 -18.81 -23.39 7.24
N LEU A 248 -20.06 -23.03 6.94
CA LEU A 248 -21.11 -22.75 7.92
C LEU A 248 -21.51 -23.98 8.76
N SER A 249 -21.33 -25.19 8.22
CA SER A 249 -21.61 -26.44 8.94
C SER A 249 -20.45 -26.91 9.82
N THR A 250 -19.32 -26.19 9.85
CA THR A 250 -18.12 -26.58 10.58
C THR A 250 -17.73 -25.50 11.59
N PRO A 251 -17.43 -25.84 12.86
CA PRO A 251 -16.86 -24.87 13.79
C PRO A 251 -15.51 -24.36 13.29
N LEU A 252 -15.42 -23.08 12.95
CA LEU A 252 -14.17 -22.44 12.55
C LEU A 252 -13.42 -21.84 13.76
N PRO A 253 -12.09 -21.68 13.68
CA PRO A 253 -11.38 -20.80 14.59
C PRO A 253 -11.95 -19.37 14.54
N SER A 254 -11.72 -18.58 15.59
CA SER A 254 -12.11 -17.16 15.58
C SER A 254 -11.48 -16.42 14.40
N PHE A 255 -12.10 -15.32 13.99
CA PHE A 255 -11.57 -14.48 12.93
C PHE A 255 -10.15 -14.02 13.23
N ASP A 256 -9.85 -13.58 14.46
CA ASP A 256 -8.50 -13.13 14.85
C ASP A 256 -7.46 -14.26 14.68
N THR A 257 -7.83 -15.51 15.00
CA THR A 257 -6.95 -16.68 14.82
C THR A 257 -6.69 -16.95 13.34
N LEU A 258 -7.71 -16.78 12.50
CA LEU A 258 -7.56 -16.93 11.05
C LEU A 258 -6.76 -15.77 10.44
N ALA A 259 -7.00 -14.53 10.83
CA ALA A 259 -6.23 -13.36 10.40
C ALA A 259 -4.74 -13.54 10.72
N ALA A 260 -4.41 -13.97 11.96
CA ALA A 260 -3.04 -14.28 12.35
C ALA A 260 -2.37 -15.33 11.43
N ARG A 261 -3.09 -16.40 11.10
CA ARG A 261 -2.54 -17.52 10.32
C ARG A 261 -2.51 -17.27 8.82
N LEU A 262 -3.54 -16.63 8.27
CA LEU A 262 -3.76 -16.51 6.84
C LEU A 262 -3.21 -15.19 6.28
N LEU A 263 -3.15 -14.14 7.09
CA LEU A 263 -2.76 -12.79 6.65
C LEU A 263 -1.41 -12.39 7.27
N PHE A 264 -1.34 -12.22 8.59
CA PHE A 264 -0.11 -11.74 9.25
C PHE A 264 1.07 -12.70 9.09
N ALA A 265 0.86 -14.00 9.27
CA ALA A 265 1.93 -14.99 9.09
C ALA A 265 2.46 -15.01 7.65
N ARG A 266 1.61 -14.75 6.65
CA ARG A 266 2.01 -14.70 5.24
C ARG A 266 2.83 -13.46 4.93
N GLN A 267 2.39 -12.32 5.43
CA GLN A 267 3.16 -11.09 5.33
C GLN A 267 4.54 -11.23 6.01
N ALA A 268 4.56 -11.80 7.22
CA ALA A 268 5.80 -12.07 7.94
C ALA A 268 6.73 -13.05 7.20
N GLU A 269 6.19 -14.11 6.60
CA GLU A 269 6.95 -15.07 5.78
C GLU A 269 7.59 -14.37 4.57
N ARG A 270 6.84 -13.51 3.86
CA ARG A 270 7.31 -12.78 2.68
C ARG A 270 8.48 -11.84 2.96
N PHE A 271 8.50 -11.24 4.14
CA PHE A 271 9.49 -10.23 4.52
C PHE A 271 10.45 -10.71 5.62
N ALA A 272 10.52 -12.02 5.88
CA ALA A 272 11.35 -12.59 6.95
C ALA A 272 12.85 -12.28 6.81
N GLN A 273 13.32 -12.03 5.58
CA GLN A 273 14.69 -11.66 5.24
C GLN A 273 15.03 -10.19 5.48
N LEU A 274 14.05 -9.34 5.82
CA LEU A 274 14.22 -7.92 6.10
C LEU A 274 13.91 -7.67 7.59
N PRO A 275 14.87 -7.88 8.50
CA PRO A 275 14.64 -7.71 9.92
C PRO A 275 14.41 -6.22 10.26
N PRO A 276 13.53 -5.90 11.23
CA PRO A 276 13.38 -4.53 11.69
C PRO A 276 14.58 -4.09 12.52
N VAL A 277 14.94 -2.81 12.44
CA VAL A 277 15.97 -2.24 13.31
C VAL A 277 15.49 -2.20 14.78
N PRO A 278 16.34 -2.46 15.79
CA PRO A 278 15.94 -2.39 17.20
C PRO A 278 15.41 -1.01 17.63
N GLU A 279 15.97 0.07 17.07
CA GLU A 279 15.61 1.46 17.40
C GLU A 279 14.15 1.80 17.05
N ARG A 280 13.55 1.03 16.12
CA ARG A 280 12.19 1.21 15.63
C ARG A 280 11.15 1.08 16.75
N ALA A 281 11.37 0.25 17.76
CA ALA A 281 10.37 -0.04 18.80
C ALA A 281 9.95 1.19 19.64
N GLY A 282 10.74 2.27 19.64
CA GLY A 282 10.47 3.49 20.40
C GLY A 282 9.95 4.66 19.57
N LEU A 283 9.71 4.48 18.27
CA LEU A 283 9.36 5.56 17.35
C LEU A 283 7.86 5.57 17.00
N GLN A 284 7.35 6.73 16.65
CA GLN A 284 6.01 6.93 16.08
C GLN A 284 6.08 7.84 14.84
N ILE A 285 5.14 7.65 13.93
CA ILE A 285 4.89 8.54 12.79
C ILE A 285 3.61 9.32 13.07
N GLU A 286 3.65 10.63 12.80
CA GLU A 286 2.47 11.48 12.75
C GLU A 286 2.46 12.31 11.48
N THR A 287 1.26 12.54 10.94
CA THR A 287 1.06 13.44 9.81
C THR A 287 0.95 14.87 10.31
N LEU A 288 1.88 15.73 9.87
CA LEU A 288 1.91 17.14 10.25
C LEU A 288 1.02 18.00 9.34
N GLU A 289 1.12 17.76 8.04
CA GLU A 289 0.50 18.57 7.01
C GLU A 289 0.22 17.73 5.77
N ARG A 290 -0.94 17.97 5.15
CA ARG A 290 -1.22 17.52 3.78
C ARG A 290 -0.92 18.68 2.83
N VAL A 291 0.02 18.48 1.92
CA VAL A 291 0.40 19.48 0.92
C VAL A 291 -0.30 19.20 -0.41
N ALA A 292 -0.80 20.27 -1.02
CA ALA A 292 -1.50 20.21 -2.30
C ALA A 292 -0.57 19.77 -3.44
N ARG A 293 -1.17 19.41 -4.57
CA ARG A 293 -0.48 18.85 -5.74
C ARG A 293 0.71 19.67 -6.23
N PHE A 294 1.82 18.98 -6.42
CA PHE A 294 2.95 19.42 -7.25
C PHE A 294 3.63 18.19 -7.88
N ASP A 295 4.22 18.37 -9.06
CA ASP A 295 4.91 17.27 -9.73
C ASP A 295 6.35 17.18 -9.19
N ILE A 296 6.82 15.95 -8.95
CA ILE A 296 8.22 15.63 -8.64
C ILE A 296 8.76 14.76 -9.78
N GLY A 297 10.02 14.99 -10.18
CA GLY A 297 10.67 14.33 -11.30
C GLY A 297 10.48 15.07 -12.63
N SER A 298 10.80 14.37 -13.72
CA SER A 298 10.72 14.89 -15.08
C SER A 298 9.27 15.01 -15.56
N SER A 299 8.87 16.22 -15.96
CA SER A 299 7.60 16.45 -16.65
C SER A 299 7.84 16.67 -18.15
N PHE A 300 7.40 15.71 -18.96
CA PHE A 300 7.44 15.79 -20.44
C PHE A 300 6.13 16.29 -21.06
N ASN A 301 5.14 16.67 -20.24
CA ASN A 301 3.83 17.08 -20.74
C ASN A 301 3.86 18.47 -21.43
N ASP A 302 4.91 19.27 -21.20
CA ASP A 302 5.13 20.57 -21.88
C ASP A 302 5.95 20.43 -23.19
N VAL A 303 6.19 19.21 -23.68
CA VAL A 303 6.93 18.96 -24.94
C VAL A 303 6.23 19.59 -26.16
N ALA A 304 4.93 19.87 -26.08
CA ALA A 304 4.21 20.61 -27.11
C ALA A 304 4.74 22.05 -27.31
N ASP A 305 5.27 22.67 -26.24
CA ASP A 305 5.79 24.04 -26.25
C ASP A 305 7.33 24.11 -26.31
N GLY A 306 8.00 22.95 -26.41
CA GLY A 306 9.45 22.87 -26.57
C GLY A 306 10.24 23.07 -25.28
N PHE A 307 9.63 22.87 -24.10
CA PHE A 307 10.30 22.94 -22.80
C PHE A 307 10.30 21.58 -22.09
N SER A 308 11.35 21.32 -21.32
CA SER A 308 11.36 20.28 -20.28
C SER A 308 11.43 20.96 -18.92
N ALA A 309 10.75 20.38 -17.93
CA ALA A 309 10.83 20.85 -16.55
C ALA A 309 10.97 19.68 -15.58
N ASP A 310 11.97 19.79 -14.72
CA ASP A 310 12.27 18.80 -13.67
C ASP A 310 12.07 19.45 -12.30
N GLN A 311 11.55 18.67 -11.36
CA GLN A 311 11.26 19.15 -10.01
C GLN A 311 11.84 18.24 -8.94
N ALA A 312 12.45 18.82 -7.92
CA ALA A 312 12.90 18.12 -6.72
C ALA A 312 12.38 18.81 -5.46
N ALA A 313 12.14 18.01 -4.42
CA ALA A 313 11.65 18.45 -3.13
C ALA A 313 12.71 18.21 -2.03
N GLY A 314 12.68 19.02 -0.98
CA GLY A 314 13.67 18.94 0.09
C GLY A 314 13.35 19.84 1.27
N PHE A 315 13.73 19.39 2.47
CA PHE A 315 13.45 20.08 3.72
C PHE A 315 14.62 20.96 4.15
N ALA A 316 14.33 22.24 4.43
CA ALA A 316 15.27 23.17 5.03
C ALA A 316 15.55 22.85 6.51
N PRO A 317 16.59 23.44 7.13
CA PRO A 317 16.93 23.17 8.53
C PRO A 317 15.85 23.48 9.57
N ASP A 318 14.92 24.37 9.23
CA ASP A 318 13.76 24.72 10.06
C ASP A 318 12.56 23.76 9.87
N GLY A 319 12.69 22.76 8.98
CA GLY A 319 11.63 21.81 8.63
C GLY A 319 10.71 22.30 7.51
N SER A 320 10.91 23.51 6.98
CA SER A 320 10.12 24.00 5.85
C SER A 320 10.41 23.17 4.59
N LEU A 321 9.36 22.69 3.93
CA LEU A 321 9.45 22.02 2.63
C LEU A 321 9.55 23.04 1.49
N PHE A 322 10.50 22.83 0.58
CA PHE A 322 10.61 23.57 -0.66
C PHE A 322 10.57 22.64 -1.86
N VAL A 323 10.15 23.20 -3.00
CA VAL A 323 10.16 22.56 -4.31
C VAL A 323 10.97 23.45 -5.24
N LEU A 324 11.99 22.87 -5.85
CA LEU A 324 12.81 23.53 -6.86
C LEU A 324 12.43 22.99 -8.23
N ARG A 325 12.22 23.89 -9.20
CA ARG A 325 11.96 23.56 -10.60
C ARG A 325 13.10 24.06 -11.46
N VAL A 326 13.60 23.20 -12.32
CA VAL A 326 14.54 23.56 -13.38
C VAL A 326 13.81 23.42 -14.70
N THR A 327 13.76 24.49 -15.48
CA THR A 327 13.11 24.51 -16.80
C THR A 327 14.15 24.80 -17.88
N ARG A 328 14.09 24.07 -18.98
CA ARG A 328 14.99 24.24 -20.13
C ARG A 328 14.19 24.26 -21.43
N ALA A 329 14.51 25.19 -22.32
CA ALA A 329 14.02 25.12 -23.70
C ALA A 329 14.87 24.13 -24.51
N ARG A 330 14.24 23.32 -25.38
CA ARG A 330 14.89 22.24 -26.13
C ARG A 330 16.09 22.68 -26.96
N ASP A 331 16.02 23.89 -27.52
CA ASP A 331 17.04 24.49 -28.37
C ASP A 331 17.91 25.53 -27.63
N SER A 332 17.85 25.54 -26.29
CA SER A 332 18.60 26.45 -25.45
C SER A 332 19.59 25.69 -24.58
N ASP A 333 20.77 26.29 -24.43
CA ASP A 333 21.72 25.90 -23.40
C ASP A 333 21.39 26.56 -22.07
N HIS A 334 20.37 27.40 -21.99
CA HIS A 334 20.02 28.09 -20.75
C HIS A 334 18.92 27.35 -19.99
N VAL A 335 19.09 27.30 -18.66
CA VAL A 335 18.07 26.80 -17.73
C VAL A 335 17.61 27.92 -16.81
N ALA A 336 16.31 27.92 -16.54
CA ALA A 336 15.68 28.73 -15.50
C ALA A 336 15.51 27.88 -14.24
N VAL A 337 15.75 28.48 -13.08
CA VAL A 337 15.63 27.83 -11.78
C VAL A 337 14.66 28.62 -10.91
N GLU A 338 13.63 27.94 -10.44
CA GLU A 338 12.59 28.51 -9.59
C GLU A 338 12.51 27.75 -8.26
N LEU A 339 12.25 28.46 -7.17
CA LEU A 339 12.04 27.87 -5.85
C LEU A 339 10.69 28.31 -5.29
N ALA A 340 9.94 27.38 -4.71
CA ALA A 340 8.67 27.66 -4.05
C ALA A 340 8.50 26.82 -2.80
N ARG A 341 7.57 27.25 -1.94
CA ARG A 341 6.88 26.32 -1.03
C ARG A 341 5.77 25.61 -1.81
N PRO A 342 5.38 24.37 -1.45
CA PRO A 342 4.22 23.71 -2.06
C PRO A 342 2.98 24.62 -2.06
N GLY A 343 2.35 24.78 -3.22
CA GLY A 343 1.19 25.66 -3.43
C GLY A 343 1.46 27.17 -3.33
N GLY A 344 2.69 27.59 -3.05
CA GLY A 344 3.10 28.99 -2.95
C GLY A 344 3.54 29.61 -4.28
N PRO A 345 3.77 30.94 -4.30
CA PRO A 345 4.35 31.60 -5.48
C PRO A 345 5.77 31.09 -5.74
N ARG A 346 6.11 30.90 -7.02
CA ARG A 346 7.45 30.53 -7.48
C ARG A 346 8.33 31.79 -7.54
N ALA A 347 9.44 31.77 -6.83
CA ALA A 347 10.48 32.78 -6.92
C ALA A 347 11.50 32.35 -7.97
N MET A 348 11.67 33.17 -9.02
CA MET A 348 12.74 32.98 -10.00
C MET A 348 14.09 33.27 -9.33
N LEU A 349 14.96 32.26 -9.28
CA LEU A 349 16.31 32.40 -8.72
C LEU A 349 17.30 32.83 -9.80
N THR A 350 17.21 32.20 -10.98
CA THR A 350 17.97 32.58 -12.19
C THR A 350 17.17 32.21 -13.44
N GLU A 351 17.21 33.04 -14.47
CA GLU A 351 16.48 32.84 -15.73
C GLU A 351 17.37 32.43 -16.91
N ASP A 352 18.70 32.51 -16.75
CA ASP A 352 19.65 32.46 -17.87
C ASP A 352 20.95 31.72 -17.52
N PHE A 353 20.87 30.61 -16.77
CA PHE A 353 22.08 29.84 -16.47
C PHE A 353 22.50 29.01 -17.69
N GLU A 354 23.66 29.34 -18.27
CA GLU A 354 24.27 28.55 -19.35
C GLU A 354 24.69 27.16 -18.83
N TRP A 355 23.91 26.16 -19.22
CA TRP A 355 24.19 24.76 -19.02
C TRP A 355 25.50 24.40 -19.73
N PRO A 356 26.45 23.74 -19.05
CA PRO A 356 27.80 23.54 -19.59
C PRO A 356 27.90 22.70 -20.88
N ARG A 357 26.79 22.10 -21.37
CA ARG A 357 26.78 21.15 -22.49
C ARG A 357 25.47 21.12 -23.27
N HIS A 358 25.50 21.55 -24.52
CA HIS A 358 24.34 21.48 -25.40
C HIS A 358 23.82 20.05 -25.67
N ASP A 359 24.70 19.05 -25.63
CA ASP A 359 24.41 17.67 -26.05
C ASP A 359 23.87 16.75 -24.94
N ALA A 360 23.84 17.21 -23.69
CA ALA A 360 23.31 16.44 -22.56
C ALA A 360 21.89 16.87 -22.22
N PHE A 361 21.04 15.92 -21.86
CA PHE A 361 19.75 16.19 -21.23
C PHE A 361 19.94 16.05 -19.71
N PRO A 362 19.98 17.15 -18.96
CA PRO A 362 20.08 17.07 -17.51
C PRO A 362 18.70 16.80 -16.91
N GLU A 363 18.63 15.82 -16.02
CA GLU A 363 17.47 15.56 -15.18
C GLU A 363 17.81 15.96 -13.74
N LEU A 364 17.07 16.92 -13.17
CA LEU A 364 17.22 17.26 -11.75
C LEU A 364 16.83 16.07 -10.90
N SER A 365 17.80 15.52 -10.17
CA SER A 365 17.63 14.22 -9.55
C SER A 365 17.51 14.25 -8.02
N SER A 366 18.07 15.27 -7.36
CA SER A 366 17.79 15.56 -5.94
C SER A 366 18.22 16.97 -5.53
N MET A 367 17.76 17.40 -4.35
CA MET A 367 18.23 18.63 -3.73
C MET A 367 18.42 18.51 -2.21
N ALA A 368 19.39 19.25 -1.68
CA ALA A 368 19.62 19.40 -0.24
C ALA A 368 19.81 20.87 0.13
N ILE A 369 18.99 21.37 1.04
CA ILE A 369 18.98 22.78 1.45
C ILE A 369 19.89 22.95 2.67
N ALA A 370 21.03 23.61 2.48
CA ALA A 370 21.92 23.95 3.60
C ALA A 370 21.32 25.06 4.46
N ASN A 371 20.79 26.08 3.79
CA ASN A 371 20.02 27.19 4.34
C ASN A 371 19.30 27.90 3.17
N PRO A 372 18.39 28.87 3.43
CA PRO A 372 17.65 29.55 2.37
C PRO A 372 18.49 30.26 1.31
N GLY A 373 19.79 30.52 1.54
CA GLY A 373 20.72 31.10 0.56
C GLY A 373 21.74 30.13 -0.01
N LEU A 374 21.65 28.82 0.28
CA LEU A 374 22.57 27.80 -0.23
C LEU A 374 21.85 26.45 -0.41
N ILE A 375 21.75 26.00 -1.66
CA ILE A 375 21.10 24.75 -2.05
C ILE A 375 22.08 23.92 -2.89
N TYR A 376 22.22 22.64 -2.56
CA TYR A 376 22.97 21.68 -3.37
C TYR A 376 22.02 20.89 -4.25
N LEU A 377 22.40 20.67 -5.51
CA LEU A 377 21.58 20.02 -6.53
C LEU A 377 22.40 18.95 -7.23
N THR A 378 21.80 17.80 -7.49
CA THR A 378 22.37 16.79 -8.39
C THR A 378 21.60 16.73 -9.69
N PHE A 379 22.32 16.47 -10.77
CA PHE A 379 21.74 16.21 -12.08
C PHE A 379 22.27 14.91 -12.64
N ASP A 380 21.36 14.13 -13.21
CA ASP A 380 21.66 12.93 -13.97
C ASP A 380 21.73 13.33 -15.45
N GLU A 381 22.87 13.11 -16.11
CA GLU A 381 23.18 13.57 -17.45
C GLU A 381 23.33 12.36 -18.40
N TYR A 382 22.38 12.21 -19.33
CA TYR A 382 22.45 11.13 -20.31
C TYR A 382 23.42 11.44 -21.48
N PRO A 383 24.27 10.49 -21.93
CA PRO A 383 24.49 9.17 -21.34
C PRO A 383 25.60 9.17 -20.26
N GLY A 384 25.24 8.67 -19.08
CA GLY A 384 26.19 8.09 -18.13
C GLY A 384 27.11 9.04 -17.37
N ARG A 385 26.59 10.19 -16.95
CA ARG A 385 27.28 11.12 -16.07
C ARG A 385 26.32 11.67 -15.02
N SER A 386 26.85 12.04 -13.87
CA SER A 386 26.15 12.90 -12.92
C SER A 386 27.00 14.09 -12.49
N SER A 387 26.35 15.16 -12.06
CA SER A 387 27.00 16.40 -11.63
C SER A 387 26.41 16.92 -10.33
N LEU A 388 27.25 17.57 -9.51
CA LEU A 388 26.83 18.30 -8.32
C LEU A 388 26.98 19.81 -8.55
N PHE A 389 25.95 20.57 -8.21
CA PHE A 389 25.93 22.02 -8.26
C PHE A 389 25.60 22.62 -6.90
N ALA A 390 26.01 23.87 -6.70
CA ALA A 390 25.53 24.74 -5.64
C ALA A 390 24.83 25.94 -6.24
N LEU A 391 23.67 26.27 -5.69
CA LEU A 391 22.93 27.49 -5.94
C LEU A 391 23.07 28.36 -4.69
N GLU A 392 23.78 29.48 -4.83
CA GLU A 392 24.24 30.33 -3.72
C GLU A 392 23.74 31.77 -3.89
N GLU A 393 23.11 32.34 -2.86
CA GLU A 393 22.72 33.74 -2.86
C GLU A 393 23.94 34.63 -2.56
N GLN A 394 24.24 35.55 -3.48
CA GLN A 394 25.34 36.51 -3.40
C GLN A 394 24.79 37.92 -3.69
N GLY A 395 24.65 38.72 -2.63
CA GLY A 395 24.26 40.14 -2.75
C GLY A 395 22.88 40.38 -3.37
N GLY A 396 21.92 39.48 -3.14
CA GLY A 396 20.56 39.54 -3.70
C GLY A 396 20.44 39.00 -5.13
N SER A 397 21.50 38.38 -5.65
CA SER A 397 21.50 37.60 -6.89
C SER A 397 21.88 36.16 -6.60
N TRP A 398 21.43 35.21 -7.41
CA TRP A 398 21.80 33.81 -7.24
C TRP A 398 22.91 33.41 -8.21
N ALA A 399 23.94 32.75 -7.70
CA ALA A 399 25.01 32.14 -8.46
C ALA A 399 24.77 30.64 -8.55
N PHE A 400 24.75 30.09 -9.76
CA PHE A 400 24.66 28.66 -10.01
C PHE A 400 26.06 28.14 -10.39
N ARG A 401 26.65 27.29 -9.55
CA ARG A 401 28.06 26.87 -9.65
C ARG A 401 28.17 25.35 -9.69
N GLN A 402 28.80 24.82 -10.74
CA GLN A 402 29.15 23.40 -10.78
C GLN A 402 30.31 23.12 -9.82
N LEU A 403 30.10 22.21 -8.89
CA LEU A 403 31.10 21.83 -7.89
C LEU A 403 31.93 20.64 -8.36
N ALA A 404 31.28 19.63 -8.93
CA ALA A 404 31.93 18.40 -9.35
C ALA A 404 31.20 17.74 -10.52
N LYS A 405 31.96 16.94 -11.28
CA LYS A 405 31.51 16.09 -12.38
C LYS A 405 31.96 14.66 -12.10
N TYR A 406 31.08 13.71 -12.35
CA TYR A 406 31.32 12.29 -12.09
C TYR A 406 31.05 11.47 -13.36
N PRO A 407 32.02 11.38 -14.30
CA PRO A 407 31.90 10.51 -15.46
C PRO A 407 31.79 9.03 -15.04
N GLY A 408 30.92 8.27 -15.69
CA GLY A 408 30.73 6.84 -15.39
C GLY A 408 29.69 6.54 -14.31
N PHE A 409 29.10 7.58 -13.71
CA PHE A 409 27.98 7.47 -12.80
C PHE A 409 26.71 7.95 -13.51
N GLY A 410 25.63 7.18 -13.47
CA GLY A 410 24.38 7.50 -14.15
C GLY A 410 23.34 8.14 -13.24
N SER A 411 23.53 8.06 -11.93
CA SER A 411 22.64 8.64 -10.93
C SER A 411 23.42 9.27 -9.79
N ALA A 412 22.96 10.40 -9.28
CA ALA A 412 23.49 11.06 -8.10
C ALA A 412 22.38 11.55 -7.17
N ARG A 413 22.56 11.45 -5.85
CA ARG A 413 21.66 11.99 -4.83
C ARG A 413 22.44 12.76 -3.77
N VAL A 414 22.06 14.00 -3.48
CA VAL A 414 22.60 14.81 -2.39
C VAL A 414 21.61 14.89 -1.25
N MET A 415 22.08 14.56 -0.04
CA MET A 415 21.25 14.49 1.16
C MET A 415 21.91 15.27 2.29
N ARG A 416 21.12 15.97 3.10
CA ARG A 416 21.60 16.65 4.31
C ARG A 416 21.44 15.74 5.51
N LYS A 417 22.43 15.72 6.39
CA LYS A 417 22.45 14.99 7.66
C LYS A 417 22.03 15.91 8.82
N SER A 418 21.67 15.32 9.96
CA SER A 418 21.16 16.08 11.12
C SER A 418 22.17 17.05 11.75
N ASP A 419 23.47 16.87 11.51
CA ASP A 419 24.54 17.78 11.95
C ASP A 419 24.80 18.95 10.97
N GLY A 420 24.03 19.02 9.87
CA GLY A 420 24.18 20.02 8.82
C GLY A 420 25.26 19.69 7.78
N SER A 421 25.97 18.57 7.91
CA SER A 421 26.83 18.06 6.84
C SER A 421 26.00 17.33 5.76
N PHE A 422 26.64 16.97 4.65
CA PHE A 422 25.99 16.40 3.48
C PHE A 422 26.61 15.06 3.10
N LEU A 423 25.82 14.27 2.36
CA LEU A 423 26.26 13.05 1.73
C LEU A 423 25.87 13.11 0.25
N LEU A 424 26.85 12.87 -0.63
CA LEU A 424 26.61 12.63 -2.05
C LEU A 424 26.66 11.12 -2.29
N ALA A 425 25.56 10.53 -2.75
CA ALA A 425 25.51 9.15 -3.21
C ALA A 425 25.57 9.12 -4.75
N LEU A 426 26.38 8.24 -5.33
CA LEU A 426 26.59 8.10 -6.77
C LEU A 426 26.39 6.65 -7.20
N SER A 427 25.62 6.40 -8.26
CA SER A 427 25.38 5.07 -8.83
C SER A 427 26.10 4.92 -10.16
N ASP A 428 26.86 3.84 -10.34
CA ASP A 428 27.58 3.57 -11.60
C ASP A 428 26.60 3.43 -12.78
N VAL A 429 27.05 3.62 -14.01
CA VAL A 429 26.29 3.18 -15.21
C VAL A 429 26.55 1.69 -15.40
N SER A 430 25.57 0.81 -15.16
CA SER A 430 25.71 -0.57 -15.65
C SER A 430 25.61 -0.51 -17.17
N GLY A 431 26.71 -0.84 -17.85
CA GLY A 431 26.80 -0.72 -19.30
C GLY A 431 25.64 -1.43 -20.01
N ASP A 432 24.96 -0.72 -20.91
CA ASP A 432 23.93 -1.21 -21.84
C ASP A 432 22.92 -2.25 -21.27
N THR A 433 22.54 -2.14 -19.99
CA THR A 433 21.39 -2.90 -19.48
C THR A 433 20.12 -2.10 -19.74
N ALA A 434 19.08 -2.76 -20.26
CA ALA A 434 17.74 -2.17 -20.44
C ALA A 434 17.13 -1.62 -19.13
N ASP A 435 17.76 -1.94 -17.99
CA ASP A 435 17.28 -1.70 -16.63
C ASP A 435 17.85 -0.43 -15.97
N GLY A 436 18.58 0.44 -16.70
CA GLY A 436 19.09 1.71 -16.17
C GLY A 436 20.48 1.64 -15.51
N PRO A 437 20.89 2.63 -14.67
CA PRO A 437 22.18 2.64 -14.00
C PRO A 437 22.36 1.45 -13.05
N GLY A 438 23.63 1.10 -12.79
CA GLY A 438 24.01 -0.02 -11.94
C GLY A 438 23.67 0.30 -10.50
N LYS A 439 23.02 -0.65 -9.82
CA LYS A 439 22.31 -0.40 -8.56
C LYS A 439 23.19 -0.22 -7.31
N GLY A 440 24.51 -0.32 -7.44
CA GLY A 440 25.46 -0.09 -6.35
C GLY A 440 25.79 1.39 -6.15
N TRP A 441 25.89 1.82 -4.88
CA TRP A 441 26.06 3.22 -4.50
C TRP A 441 27.45 3.50 -3.94
N ARG A 442 28.06 4.63 -4.31
CA ARG A 442 29.26 5.19 -3.67
C ARG A 442 28.90 6.43 -2.90
N VAL A 443 29.30 6.53 -1.64
CA VAL A 443 28.94 7.67 -0.79
C VAL A 443 30.15 8.54 -0.46
N ILE A 444 29.99 9.86 -0.59
CA ILE A 444 31.03 10.88 -0.36
C ILE A 444 30.48 11.92 0.63
N PRO A 445 30.93 11.94 1.90
CA PRO A 445 30.52 12.96 2.85
C PRO A 445 31.23 14.29 2.59
N PHE A 446 30.53 15.42 2.78
CA PHE A 446 31.10 16.76 2.61
C PHE A 446 30.38 17.82 3.47
N THR A 447 30.98 19.01 3.64
CA THR A 447 30.42 20.12 4.45
C THR A 447 30.32 21.44 3.71
N SER A 448 31.38 21.86 3.00
CA SER A 448 31.41 23.15 2.29
C SER A 448 32.20 23.12 0.98
N GLY A 449 32.45 21.91 0.44
CA GLY A 449 33.15 21.68 -0.81
C GLY A 449 33.37 20.19 -1.03
N ILE A 450 33.43 19.77 -2.28
CA ILE A 450 33.66 18.39 -2.69
C ILE A 450 34.63 18.36 -3.86
N SER A 451 35.48 17.33 -3.93
CA SER A 451 36.34 17.05 -5.08
C SER A 451 35.92 15.75 -5.75
N PRO A 452 36.01 15.61 -7.08
CA PRO A 452 35.86 14.31 -7.76
C PRO A 452 36.81 13.23 -7.25
N ASP A 453 37.96 13.62 -6.68
CA ASP A 453 38.97 12.71 -6.10
C ASP A 453 38.74 12.40 -4.60
N SER A 454 37.56 12.77 -4.05
CA SER A 454 37.25 12.51 -2.64
C SER A 454 37.16 11.01 -2.37
N ALA A 455 37.60 10.59 -1.19
CA ALA A 455 37.41 9.21 -0.75
C ALA A 455 35.91 8.88 -0.68
N TYR A 456 35.56 7.68 -1.14
CA TYR A 456 34.20 7.17 -1.11
C TYR A 456 34.14 5.82 -0.38
N GLU A 457 32.95 5.46 0.07
CA GLU A 457 32.60 4.14 0.59
C GLU A 457 31.60 3.48 -0.35
N ASP A 458 31.81 2.20 -0.67
CA ASP A 458 30.92 1.41 -1.54
C ASP A 458 29.80 0.74 -0.71
N ILE A 459 28.56 1.00 -1.10
CA ILE A 459 27.34 0.37 -0.60
C ILE A 459 26.74 -0.45 -1.74
N ASN A 460 27.07 -1.74 -1.78
CA ASN A 460 26.59 -2.66 -2.81
C ASN A 460 25.18 -3.16 -2.47
N VAL A 461 24.16 -2.52 -3.02
CA VAL A 461 22.76 -2.94 -2.91
C VAL A 461 22.11 -2.93 -4.28
N GLU A 462 20.96 -3.59 -4.46
CA GLU A 462 20.20 -3.56 -5.71
C GLU A 462 18.86 -2.82 -5.53
N ILE A 463 18.90 -1.63 -4.92
CA ILE A 463 17.73 -0.80 -4.68
C ILE A 463 17.97 0.59 -5.26
N ASP A 464 16.94 1.10 -5.93
CA ASP A 464 16.98 2.36 -6.65
C ASP A 464 16.79 3.53 -5.66
N ASP A 465 17.50 4.62 -5.95
CA ASP A 465 17.43 5.96 -5.36
C ASP A 465 17.29 6.08 -3.82
N PRO A 466 18.38 6.44 -3.10
CA PRO A 466 18.26 6.76 -1.69
C PRO A 466 17.45 8.05 -1.49
N ILE A 467 16.60 8.04 -0.47
CA ILE A 467 15.69 9.13 -0.09
C ILE A 467 16.23 9.96 1.08
N GLY A 468 17.28 9.50 1.76
CA GLY A 468 17.89 10.17 2.91
C GLY A 468 19.14 9.46 3.41
N ALA A 469 19.84 10.09 4.36
CA ALA A 469 21.03 9.53 5.00
C ALA A 469 21.20 9.98 6.46
N ASP A 470 21.85 9.16 7.29
CA ASP A 470 22.16 9.51 8.69
C ASP A 470 23.61 9.91 8.94
N LEU A 471 23.93 10.22 10.20
CA LEU A 471 25.27 10.63 10.65
C LEU A 471 26.36 9.57 10.46
N GLN A 472 25.98 8.30 10.31
CA GLN A 472 26.89 7.19 10.03
C GLN A 472 27.05 6.97 8.52
N ASN A 473 26.52 7.87 7.68
CA ASN A 473 26.48 7.77 6.23
C ASN A 473 25.70 6.54 5.72
N ARG A 474 24.81 5.97 6.53
CA ARG A 474 23.90 4.92 6.08
C ARG A 474 22.81 5.55 5.22
N LEU A 475 22.43 4.86 4.15
CA LEU A 475 21.41 5.31 3.22
C LEU A 475 20.04 4.76 3.62
N TYR A 476 19.01 5.56 3.37
CA TYR A 476 17.61 5.16 3.48
C TYR A 476 16.99 5.06 2.10
N PHE A 477 16.16 4.04 1.89
CA PHE A 477 15.50 3.76 0.62
C PHE A 477 14.01 3.54 0.83
N ASP A 478 13.18 4.11 -0.04
CA ASP A 478 11.80 3.67 -0.19
C ASP A 478 11.80 2.30 -0.89
N TYR A 479 11.13 1.32 -0.30
CA TYR A 479 11.05 -0.02 -0.86
C TYR A 479 9.73 -0.65 -0.45
N LEU A 480 8.87 -0.99 -1.41
CA LEU A 480 7.61 -1.70 -1.16
C LEU A 480 6.83 -1.17 0.06
N ARG A 481 6.59 0.15 0.15
CA ARG A 481 5.80 0.78 1.23
C ARG A 481 6.47 0.69 2.61
N THR A 482 7.80 0.61 2.62
CA THR A 482 8.63 0.65 3.81
C THR A 482 9.85 1.52 3.54
N VAL A 483 10.50 2.00 4.60
CA VAL A 483 11.84 2.60 4.49
C VAL A 483 12.87 1.59 4.99
N LEU A 484 13.78 1.21 4.11
CA LEU A 484 14.95 0.41 4.47
C LEU A 484 16.09 1.30 4.91
N ARG A 485 16.89 0.83 5.88
CA ARG A 485 18.18 1.42 6.27
C ARG A 485 19.29 0.47 5.84
N ILE A 486 20.26 0.99 5.11
CA ILE A 486 21.31 0.17 4.51
C ILE A 486 22.68 0.77 4.83
N ALA A 487 23.50 -0.01 5.51
CA ALA A 487 24.90 0.31 5.77
C ALA A 487 25.83 -0.46 4.82
N SER A 488 25.46 -1.68 4.44
CA SER A 488 26.20 -2.54 3.52
C SER A 488 25.28 -3.58 2.88
N ALA A 489 25.78 -4.32 1.89
CA ALA A 489 25.06 -5.44 1.27
C ALA A 489 24.55 -6.49 2.27
N SER A 490 25.22 -6.61 3.43
CA SER A 490 24.90 -7.56 4.49
C SER A 490 24.11 -6.96 5.66
N GLU A 491 23.84 -5.66 5.63
CA GLU A 491 23.16 -4.92 6.69
C GLU A 491 22.05 -4.08 6.07
N ILE A 492 20.95 -4.77 5.74
CA ILE A 492 19.70 -4.23 5.22
C ILE A 492 18.63 -4.50 6.27
N ASP A 493 18.09 -3.44 6.86
CA ASP A 493 17.08 -3.53 7.89
C ASP A 493 15.85 -2.69 7.53
N THR A 494 14.69 -3.08 8.05
CA THR A 494 13.47 -2.29 7.97
C THR A 494 13.44 -1.20 9.04
N PHE A 495 13.46 0.07 8.62
CA PHE A 495 13.45 1.23 9.49
C PHE A 495 12.02 1.71 9.83
N LEU A 496 11.15 1.89 8.84
CA LEU A 496 9.77 2.43 9.00
C LEU A 496 8.77 1.70 8.10
N GLY A 497 7.50 1.64 8.47
CA GLY A 497 6.44 1.12 7.58
C GLY A 497 6.23 -0.39 7.64
N THR A 498 5.04 -0.85 7.29
CA THR A 498 4.57 -2.25 7.45
C THR A 498 4.61 -3.05 6.15
N PHE A 499 5.18 -2.51 5.07
CA PHE A 499 5.03 -3.03 3.70
C PHE A 499 3.59 -2.95 3.15
N LEU A 500 2.69 -2.26 3.86
CA LEU A 500 1.33 -1.98 3.40
C LEU A 500 1.24 -0.52 2.96
N ALA A 501 0.63 -0.32 1.79
CA ALA A 501 0.36 1.01 1.28
C ALA A 501 -0.74 1.67 2.12
N GLY A 502 -0.49 2.85 2.68
CA GLY A 502 -1.49 3.55 3.50
C GLY A 502 -0.97 4.83 4.13
N ASN A 503 -1.87 5.58 4.78
CA ASN A 503 -1.57 6.83 5.47
C ASN A 503 -1.63 6.68 7.01
N ARG A 504 -1.76 5.46 7.54
CA ARG A 504 -1.97 5.22 8.97
C ARG A 504 -0.77 5.72 9.79
N ASP A 505 -1.06 6.60 10.75
CA ASP A 505 -0.12 7.11 11.76
C ASP A 505 -0.01 6.17 12.97
N GLY A 506 0.87 6.51 13.92
CA GLY A 506 1.04 5.81 15.18
C GLY A 506 2.43 5.16 15.31
N PRO A 507 2.59 4.14 16.15
CA PRO A 507 3.85 3.41 16.29
C PRO A 507 4.38 2.97 14.92
N VAL A 508 5.67 3.16 14.67
CA VAL A 508 6.26 2.89 13.35
C VAL A 508 6.07 1.44 12.89
N ASN A 509 5.82 0.47 13.79
CA ASN A 509 5.54 -0.94 13.50
C ASN A 509 4.10 -1.22 13.04
N SER A 510 3.21 -0.24 13.16
CA SER A 510 1.83 -0.27 12.64
C SER A 510 1.54 0.86 11.65
N ALA A 511 2.41 1.87 11.58
CA ALA A 511 2.30 2.97 10.64
C ALA A 511 2.52 2.48 9.20
N GLU A 512 1.74 3.03 8.29
CA GLU A 512 1.75 2.67 6.87
C GLU A 512 2.32 3.83 6.07
N LEU A 513 2.96 3.52 4.96
CA LEU A 513 3.56 4.49 4.04
C LEU A 513 3.04 4.19 2.64
N ASP A 514 3.01 5.16 1.72
CA ASP A 514 2.77 4.84 0.31
C ASP A 514 4.07 4.96 -0.48
N TRP A 515 4.55 6.17 -0.72
CA TRP A 515 5.76 6.39 -1.52
C TRP A 515 6.54 7.55 -0.93
N VAL A 516 7.60 7.23 -0.19
CA VAL A 516 8.42 8.25 0.45
C VAL A 516 9.41 8.80 -0.58
N LEU A 517 9.30 10.09 -0.89
CA LEU A 517 10.15 10.74 -1.88
C LEU A 517 11.37 11.46 -1.27
N ALA A 518 11.24 11.88 -0.01
CA ALA A 518 12.33 12.54 0.69
C ALA A 518 12.26 12.22 2.18
N MET A 519 13.44 12.07 2.79
CA MET A 519 13.62 11.83 4.21
C MET A 519 14.73 12.73 4.74
N GLN A 520 14.42 13.55 5.75
CA GLN A 520 15.36 14.50 6.35
C GLN A 520 15.46 14.29 7.86
N PRO A 521 16.60 13.77 8.37
CA PRO A 521 16.92 13.82 9.78
C PRO A 521 17.11 15.27 10.25
N MET A 522 16.49 15.62 11.35
CA MET A 522 16.50 16.95 11.96
C MET A 522 17.47 17.00 13.15
N ALA A 523 17.89 18.21 13.52
CA ALA A 523 18.87 18.41 14.60
C ALA A 523 18.32 18.02 16.00
N ASP A 524 17.00 18.01 16.16
CA ASP A 524 16.31 17.57 17.37
C ASP A 524 16.17 16.05 17.49
N GLY A 525 16.63 15.29 16.49
CA GLY A 525 16.55 13.83 16.43
C GLY A 525 15.26 13.31 15.80
N SER A 526 14.32 14.18 15.42
CA SER A 526 13.17 13.82 14.59
C SER A 526 13.58 13.59 13.13
N ILE A 527 12.69 12.98 12.35
CA ILE A 527 12.87 12.81 10.90
C ILE A 527 11.61 13.31 10.21
N LEU A 528 11.77 14.14 9.18
CA LEU A 528 10.68 14.52 8.30
C LEU A 528 10.64 13.63 7.07
N LEU A 529 9.44 13.21 6.68
CA LEU A 529 9.15 12.44 5.49
C LEU A 529 8.26 13.27 4.57
N LEU A 530 8.50 13.17 3.27
CA LEU A 530 7.54 13.52 2.23
C LEU A 530 6.99 12.22 1.65
N ASP A 531 5.80 11.84 2.07
CA ASP A 531 5.12 10.60 1.70
C ASP A 531 3.95 10.91 0.75
N ARG A 532 3.67 10.06 -0.23
CA ARG A 532 2.52 10.26 -1.12
C ARG A 532 1.22 9.96 -0.39
N ASP A 533 0.20 10.77 -0.62
CA ASP A 533 -1.13 10.50 -0.09
C ASP A 533 -1.81 9.39 -0.91
N ILE A 534 -2.11 8.24 -0.27
CA ILE A 534 -2.75 7.14 -0.99
C ILE A 534 -4.19 7.46 -1.45
N ALA A 535 -4.88 8.34 -0.74
CA ALA A 535 -6.25 8.74 -1.05
C ALA A 535 -6.31 9.76 -2.20
N ASP A 536 -5.20 10.44 -2.47
CA ASP A 536 -5.04 11.40 -3.56
C ASP A 536 -3.60 11.33 -4.07
N ARG A 537 -3.38 10.55 -5.13
CA ARG A 537 -2.05 10.29 -5.68
C ARG A 537 -1.32 11.54 -6.18
N ASP A 538 -2.04 12.64 -6.31
CA ASP A 538 -1.49 13.93 -6.68
C ASP A 538 -1.02 14.75 -5.47
N ALA A 539 -1.38 14.37 -4.25
CA ALA A 539 -1.02 15.06 -3.01
C ALA A 539 0.07 14.32 -2.22
N TYR A 540 0.67 15.03 -1.27
CA TYR A 540 1.66 14.47 -0.36
C TYR A 540 1.35 14.81 1.10
N LEU A 541 1.91 14.01 1.99
CA LEU A 541 1.88 14.17 3.42
C LEU A 541 3.29 14.51 3.91
N ILE A 542 3.41 15.60 4.65
CA ILE A 542 4.59 15.85 5.49
C ILE A 542 4.36 15.09 6.79
N ARG A 543 5.23 14.14 7.08
CA ARG A 543 5.11 13.28 8.27
C ARG A 543 6.35 13.39 9.13
N ARG A 544 6.18 13.29 10.45
CA ARG A 544 7.26 13.35 11.44
C ARG A 544 7.44 12.00 12.08
N VAL A 545 8.67 11.50 12.12
CA VAL A 545 9.09 10.37 12.94
C VAL A 545 9.79 10.88 14.18
N ALA A 546 9.29 10.53 15.36
CA ALA A 546 9.83 10.96 16.64
C ALA A 546 9.69 9.86 17.71
N PRO A 547 10.40 9.96 18.85
CA PRO A 547 10.16 9.08 19.98
C PRO A 547 8.70 9.11 20.46
N LEU A 548 8.16 7.98 20.90
CA LEU A 548 6.80 7.87 21.44
C LEU A 548 6.55 8.90 22.56
N GLY A 549 5.52 9.74 22.39
CA GLY A 549 5.09 10.74 23.38
C GLY A 549 5.73 12.12 23.27
N GLN A 550 6.46 12.39 22.18
CA GLN A 550 6.86 13.73 21.71
C GLN A 550 6.07 14.11 20.46
#